data_AF-A0A368W0J7-F1
#
_entry.id   AF-A0A368W0J7-F1
#
_cell.length_a   1.000
_cell.length_b   1.000
_cell.length_c   1.000
_cell.angle_alpha   90.00
_cell.angle_beta   90.00
_cell.angle_gamma   90.00
#
_symmetry.space_group_name_H-M   'P 1'
#
loop_
_entity.id
_entity.type
_entity.pdbx_description
1 polymer ?
#
loop_
_entity_poly.entity_id
_entity_poly.type
_entity_poly.pdbx_seq_one_letter_code
_entity_poly.pdbx_strand_id
1 'polypeptide(L)'
;MDNRNKDKPDKKPNWEDRFEGAKVDGKRKHITKAGFRTKKEVLEAGTKALAEYNNAGLVFTPSEVSVADYLNYWFEQYVKPIECIAKIELIDILGFSIIRHARGFITNAVVKPIKVAAPIHS
;
A
#
# COMPACT_ATOMS: atom_id res chain seq x y z
N MET A 1 -28.44 17.81 -10.30
CA MET A 1 -29.30 17.43 -9.17
C MET A 1 -30.42 16.46 -9.56
N ASP A 2 -30.59 15.38 -8.79
CA ASP A 2 -31.74 14.46 -8.89
C ASP A 2 -32.25 14.08 -7.50
N ASN A 3 -33.51 13.66 -7.39
CA ASN A 3 -34.08 13.06 -6.18
C ASN A 3 -34.14 11.54 -6.37
N ARG A 4 -33.31 10.80 -5.64
CA ARG A 4 -33.26 9.32 -5.72
C ARG A 4 -34.55 8.62 -5.29
N ASN A 5 -35.40 9.31 -4.53
CA ASN A 5 -36.66 8.77 -4.03
C ASN A 5 -37.87 9.33 -4.78
N LYS A 6 -37.70 9.91 -5.98
CA LYS A 6 -38.80 10.48 -6.78
C LYS A 6 -39.92 9.46 -7.08
N ASP A 7 -39.56 8.19 -7.26
CA ASP A 7 -40.49 7.10 -7.58
C ASP A 7 -41.00 6.35 -6.33
N LYS A 8 -40.63 6.80 -5.12
CA LYS A 8 -40.95 6.13 -3.84
C LYS A 8 -41.67 7.08 -2.89
N PRO A 9 -43.01 7.13 -2.93
CA PRO A 9 -43.79 8.06 -2.12
C PRO A 9 -43.71 7.76 -0.61
N ASP A 10 -43.33 6.53 -0.23
CA ASP A 10 -43.10 6.10 1.15
C ASP A 10 -41.81 6.65 1.77
N LYS A 11 -40.88 7.16 0.94
CA LYS A 11 -39.56 7.59 1.38
C LYS A 11 -39.37 9.10 1.32
N LYS A 12 -38.66 9.64 2.31
CA LYS A 12 -38.27 11.06 2.34
C LYS A 12 -37.43 11.41 1.10
N PRO A 13 -37.57 12.62 0.53
CA PRO A 13 -36.73 13.06 -0.59
C PRO A 13 -35.25 12.92 -0.26
N ASN A 14 -34.48 12.36 -1.19
CA ASN A 14 -33.04 12.16 -1.06
C ASN A 14 -32.37 12.83 -2.26
N TRP A 15 -32.00 14.08 -2.05
CA TRP A 15 -31.42 14.89 -3.09
C TRP A 15 -29.92 14.58 -3.23
N GLU A 16 -29.48 14.49 -4.48
CA GLU A 16 -28.08 14.34 -4.86
C GLU A 16 -27.68 15.38 -5.88
N ASP A 17 -26.40 15.76 -5.84
CA ASP A 17 -25.75 16.47 -6.93
C ASP A 17 -24.67 15.62 -7.60
N ARG A 18 -24.51 15.85 -8.90
CA ARG A 18 -23.50 15.20 -9.74
C ARG A 18 -22.97 16.22 -10.73
N PHE A 19 -21.66 16.39 -10.73
CA PHE A 19 -20.96 17.13 -11.78
C PHE A 19 -19.84 16.29 -12.39
N GLU A 20 -19.52 16.59 -13.65
CA GLU A 20 -18.43 15.93 -14.36
C GLU A 20 -17.10 16.58 -13.99
N GLY A 21 -16.15 15.78 -13.52
CA GLY A 21 -14.77 16.19 -13.35
C GLY A 21 -13.94 15.95 -14.61
N ALA A 22 -12.68 16.41 -14.57
CA ALA A 22 -11.71 16.20 -15.63
C ALA A 22 -11.38 14.71 -15.79
N LYS A 23 -10.92 14.35 -17.00
CA LYS A 23 -10.45 13.00 -17.28
C LYS A 23 -9.16 12.74 -16.50
N VAL A 24 -9.18 11.69 -15.69
CA VAL A 24 -7.98 11.13 -15.05
C VAL A 24 -7.78 9.76 -15.66
N ASP A 25 -6.62 9.52 -16.27
CA ASP A 25 -6.30 8.24 -16.92
C ASP A 25 -7.28 7.86 -18.06
N GLY A 26 -7.67 8.85 -18.87
CA GLY A 26 -8.57 8.66 -20.02
C GLY A 26 -10.06 8.45 -19.68
N LYS A 27 -10.39 8.19 -18.40
CA LYS A 27 -11.77 7.99 -17.92
C LYS A 27 -12.33 9.27 -17.28
N ARG A 28 -13.57 9.63 -17.61
CA ARG A 28 -14.28 10.73 -16.93
C ARG A 28 -14.65 10.28 -15.52
N LYS A 29 -14.42 11.12 -14.51
CA LYS A 29 -14.88 10.87 -13.13
C LYS A 29 -16.11 11.74 -12.85
N HIS A 30 -17.18 11.11 -12.40
CA HIS A 30 -18.35 11.81 -11.89
C HIS A 30 -18.19 11.99 -10.39
N ILE A 31 -18.23 13.24 -9.93
CA ILE A 31 -18.17 13.56 -8.50
C ILE A 31 -19.62 13.66 -8.04
N THR A 32 -19.99 12.80 -7.09
CA THR A 32 -21.35 12.68 -6.59
C THR A 32 -21.40 12.97 -5.10
N LYS A 33 -22.39 13.76 -4.68
CA LYS A 33 -22.66 14.03 -3.27
C LYS A 33 -24.15 13.93 -3.02
N ALA A 34 -24.54 13.09 -2.06
CA ALA A 34 -25.94 12.75 -1.81
C ALA A 34 -26.23 12.74 -0.30
N GLY A 35 -27.51 12.69 0.05
CA GLY A 35 -27.96 12.65 1.46
C GLY A 35 -28.55 13.96 1.97
N PHE A 36 -28.85 14.90 1.08
CA PHE A 36 -29.44 16.18 1.45
C PHE A 36 -30.97 16.09 1.54
N ARG A 37 -31.56 16.89 2.42
CA ARG A 37 -33.00 16.88 2.70
C ARG A 37 -33.76 17.83 1.78
N THR A 38 -33.12 18.91 1.33
CA THR A 38 -33.77 19.94 0.51
C THR A 38 -33.00 20.20 -0.79
N LYS A 39 -33.74 20.59 -1.84
CA LYS A 39 -33.15 20.97 -3.14
C LYS A 39 -32.20 22.17 -3.02
N LYS A 40 -32.50 23.10 -2.10
CA LYS A 40 -31.71 24.32 -1.86
C LYS A 40 -30.34 23.99 -1.28
N GLU A 41 -30.28 23.11 -0.28
CA GLU A 41 -29.02 22.62 0.31
C GLU A 41 -28.11 21.97 -0.74
N VAL A 42 -28.70 21.21 -1.67
CA VAL A 42 -27.95 20.58 -2.76
C VAL A 42 -27.39 21.61 -3.73
N LEU A 43 -28.16 22.65 -4.04
CA LEU A 43 -27.70 23.74 -4.91
C LEU A 43 -26.52 24.48 -4.32
N GLU A 44 -26.60 24.83 -3.05
CA GLU A 44 -25.51 25.53 -2.36
C GLU A 44 -24.27 24.64 -2.23
N ALA A 45 -24.43 23.38 -1.82
CA ALA A 45 -23.32 22.44 -1.68
C ALA A 45 -22.67 22.07 -3.03
N GLY A 46 -23.47 21.90 -4.08
CA GLY A 46 -23.02 21.63 -5.45
C GLY A 46 -22.27 22.80 -6.06
N THR A 47 -22.79 24.02 -5.89
CA THR A 47 -22.13 25.25 -6.35
C THR A 47 -20.79 25.46 -5.65
N LYS A 48 -20.74 25.20 -4.33
CA LYS A 48 -19.49 25.27 -3.57
C LYS A 48 -18.47 24.23 -4.04
N ALA A 49 -18.89 22.98 -4.21
CA ALA A 49 -18.00 21.91 -4.69
C ALA A 49 -17.48 22.16 -6.11
N LEU A 50 -18.31 22.71 -7.00
CA LEU A 50 -17.92 23.07 -8.36
C LEU A 50 -16.92 24.25 -8.36
N ALA A 51 -17.15 25.26 -7.53
CA ALA A 51 -16.24 26.39 -7.38
C ALA A 51 -14.88 25.95 -6.82
N GLU A 52 -14.87 25.08 -5.79
CA GLU A 52 -13.65 24.48 -5.24
C GLU A 52 -12.90 23.68 -6.30
N TYR A 53 -13.61 22.86 -7.07
CA TYR A 53 -13.04 22.09 -8.17
C TYR A 53 -12.43 22.98 -9.26
N ASN A 54 -13.13 24.05 -9.68
CA ASN A 54 -12.65 24.98 -10.69
C ASN A 54 -11.41 25.77 -10.23
N ASN A 55 -11.33 26.10 -8.93
CA ASN A 55 -10.21 26.86 -8.39
C ASN A 55 -8.97 25.99 -8.10
N ALA A 56 -9.15 24.73 -7.66
CA ALA A 56 -8.06 23.86 -7.24
C ALA A 56 -7.66 22.82 -8.30
N GLY A 57 -8.49 22.56 -9.31
CA GLY A 57 -8.31 21.49 -10.29
C GLY A 57 -8.40 20.06 -9.70
N LEU A 58 -8.64 19.95 -8.40
CA LEU A 58 -8.68 18.73 -7.62
C LEU A 58 -9.85 18.80 -6.64
N VAL A 59 -10.62 17.71 -6.55
CA VAL A 59 -11.58 17.55 -5.46
C VAL A 59 -10.78 17.27 -4.20
N PHE A 60 -10.71 18.26 -3.32
CA PHE A 60 -10.17 18.06 -1.98
C PHE A 60 -11.19 17.27 -1.16
N THR A 61 -11.06 15.95 -1.15
CA THR A 61 -11.66 15.14 -0.10
C THR A 61 -10.71 15.18 1.09
N PRO A 62 -11.06 15.84 2.20
CA PRO A 62 -10.27 15.73 3.41
C PRO A 62 -10.34 14.29 3.89
N SER A 63 -9.35 13.48 3.53
CA SER A 63 -9.01 12.29 4.29
C SER A 63 -8.36 12.79 5.58
N GLU A 64 -8.93 12.47 6.74
CA GLU A 64 -8.44 12.84 8.07
C GLU A 64 -7.10 12.18 8.44
N VAL A 65 -6.31 11.77 7.45
CA VAL A 65 -4.97 11.26 7.68
C VAL A 65 -4.07 12.47 7.87
N SER A 66 -3.59 12.67 9.09
CA SER A 66 -2.57 13.67 9.38
C SER A 66 -1.35 13.44 8.48
N VAL A 67 -0.60 14.50 8.16
CA VAL A 67 0.68 14.36 7.47
C VAL A 67 1.60 13.39 8.23
N ALA A 68 1.55 13.41 9.57
CA ALA A 68 2.29 12.48 10.40
C ALA A 68 1.83 11.01 10.19
N ASP A 69 0.52 10.77 10.12
CA ASP A 69 -0.05 9.43 9.91
C ASP A 69 0.27 8.90 8.50
N TYR A 70 0.26 9.79 7.50
CA TYR A 70 0.66 9.44 6.13
C TYR A 70 2.16 9.10 6.06
N LEU A 71 3.02 9.88 6.71
CA LEU A 71 4.46 9.62 6.75
C LEU A 71 4.79 8.33 7.52
N ASN A 72 4.06 8.05 8.60
CA ASN A 72 4.18 6.78 9.34
C ASN A 72 3.76 5.60 8.46
N TYR A 73 2.61 5.67 7.80
CA TYR A 73 2.17 4.65 6.85
C TYR A 73 3.20 4.42 5.74
N TRP A 74 3.73 5.49 5.15
CA TRP A 74 4.74 5.40 4.09
C TRP A 74 6.04 4.76 4.59
N PHE A 75 6.51 5.17 5.78
CA PHE A 75 7.71 4.60 6.41
C PHE A 75 7.54 3.11 6.71
N GLU A 76 6.37 2.69 7.20
CA GLU A 76 6.12 1.30 7.53
C GLU A 76 5.93 0.40 6.30
N GLN A 77 5.24 0.89 5.28
CA GLN A 77 4.94 0.08 4.08
C GLN A 77 6.08 0.04 3.07
N TYR A 78 6.91 1.09 3.00
CA TYR A 78 7.94 1.19 1.96
C TYR A 78 9.36 1.23 2.52
N VAL A 79 9.62 1.88 3.66
CA VAL A 79 11.00 2.05 4.17
C VAL A 79 11.44 0.85 5.05
N LYS A 80 10.62 0.41 6.01
CA LYS A 80 10.92 -0.77 6.84
C LYS A 80 11.25 -2.04 6.03
N PRO A 81 10.50 -2.40 4.97
CA PRO A 81 10.82 -3.59 4.18
C PRO A 81 12.17 -3.48 3.47
N ILE A 82 12.57 -2.27 3.04
CA ILE A 82 13.87 -2.02 2.40
C ILE A 82 15.02 -2.26 3.40
N GLU A 83 14.84 -1.87 4.68
CA GLU A 83 15.83 -2.17 5.73
C GLU A 83 15.92 -3.67 6.06
N CYS A 84 14.81 -4.42 5.95
CA CYS A 84 14.81 -5.87 6.12
C CYS A 84 15.53 -6.57 4.96
N ILE A 85 15.34 -6.10 3.73
CA ILE A 85 16.00 -6.68 2.53
C ILE A 85 17.52 -6.51 2.62
N ALA A 86 18.02 -5.34 3.02
CA ALA A 86 19.46 -5.08 3.15
C ALA A 86 20.14 -5.91 4.26
N LYS A 87 19.40 -6.30 5.32
CA LYS A 87 19.93 -7.13 6.42
C LYS A 87 19.90 -8.63 6.11
N ILE A 88 18.98 -9.10 5.27
CA ILE A 88 18.89 -10.51 4.86
C ILE A 88 20.07 -10.89 3.95
N GLU A 89 20.44 -10.04 2.99
CA GLU A 89 21.56 -10.37 2.08
C GLU A 89 22.91 -10.55 2.79
N LEU A 90 23.19 -9.76 3.83
CA LEU A 90 24.47 -9.86 4.56
C LEU A 90 24.57 -11.14 5.40
N ILE A 91 23.46 -11.58 6.01
CA ILE A 91 23.43 -12.79 6.84
C ILE A 91 23.43 -14.05 5.96
N ASP A 92 22.74 -14.03 4.82
CA ASP A 92 22.71 -15.15 3.89
C ASP A 92 24.08 -15.34 3.20
N ILE A 93 24.72 -14.27 2.72
CA ILE A 93 26.04 -14.36 2.05
C ILE A 93 27.13 -14.84 3.03
N LEU A 94 27.16 -14.31 4.26
CA LEU A 94 28.14 -14.73 5.27
C LEU A 94 27.84 -16.15 5.79
N GLY A 95 26.57 -16.49 5.98
CA GLY A 95 26.13 -17.82 6.40
C GLY A 95 26.49 -18.91 5.38
N PHE A 96 26.21 -18.68 4.09
CA PHE A 96 26.59 -19.62 3.02
C PHE A 96 28.10 -19.76 2.86
N SER A 97 28.87 -18.67 3.00
CA SER A 97 30.34 -18.72 2.92
C SER A 97 30.95 -19.57 4.04
N ILE A 98 30.50 -19.36 5.29
CA ILE A 98 30.96 -20.13 6.46
C ILE A 98 30.57 -21.60 6.33
N ILE A 99 29.34 -21.91 5.92
CA ILE A 99 28.86 -23.29 5.73
C ILE A 99 29.62 -24.00 4.59
N ARG A 100 29.88 -23.31 3.47
CA ARG A 100 30.66 -23.85 2.34
C ARG A 100 32.10 -24.15 2.75
N HIS A 101 32.73 -23.26 3.53
CA HIS A 101 34.10 -23.46 4.00
C HIS A 101 34.18 -24.61 5.03
N ALA A 102 33.24 -24.65 5.98
CA ALA A 102 33.15 -25.72 6.97
C ALA A 102 32.92 -27.09 6.32
N ARG A 103 32.04 -27.17 5.31
CA ARG A 103 31.79 -28.41 4.56
C ARG A 103 33.02 -28.87 3.78
N GLY A 104 33.77 -27.94 3.18
CA GLY A 104 35.05 -28.25 2.50
C GLY A 104 36.15 -28.73 3.46
N PHE A 105 36.14 -28.27 4.71
CA PHE A 105 37.07 -28.76 5.73
C PHE A 105 36.70 -30.17 6.22
N ILE A 106 35.41 -30.42 6.46
CA ILE A 106 34.91 -31.73 6.92
C ILE A 106 35.10 -32.81 5.84
N THR A 107 34.81 -32.50 4.57
CA THR A 107 35.00 -33.49 3.49
C THR A 107 36.47 -33.87 3.34
N ASN A 108 37.40 -32.91 3.37
CA ASN A 108 38.83 -33.19 3.24
C ASN A 108 39.46 -33.88 4.47
N ALA A 109 38.87 -33.72 5.66
CA ALA A 109 39.31 -34.41 6.86
C ALA A 109 38.97 -35.91 6.84
N VAL A 110 37.87 -36.31 6.18
CA VAL A 110 37.45 -37.72 6.08
C VAL A 110 38.23 -38.50 5.00
N VAL A 111 38.76 -37.84 3.96
CA VAL A 111 39.49 -38.54 2.88
C VAL A 111 40.97 -38.81 3.20
N LYS A 112 41.51 -38.32 4.31
CA LYS A 112 42.88 -38.68 4.70
C LYS A 112 42.85 -40.04 5.41
N PRO A 113 43.38 -41.12 4.81
CA PRO A 113 43.44 -42.40 5.49
C PRO A 113 44.32 -42.24 6.74
N ILE A 114 43.75 -42.53 7.90
CA ILE A 114 44.52 -42.72 9.14
C ILE A 114 45.45 -43.89 8.85
N LYS A 115 46.77 -43.63 8.79
CA LYS A 115 47.78 -44.70 8.70
C LYS A 115 47.67 -45.51 9.99
N VAL A 116 46.95 -46.61 9.95
CA VAL A 116 46.93 -47.59 11.04
C VAL A 116 48.33 -48.20 11.10
N ALA A 117 49.03 -48.00 12.21
CA ALA A 117 50.35 -48.60 12.43
C ALA A 117 50.22 -50.13 12.42
N ALA A 118 51.04 -50.80 11.63
CA ALA A 118 51.02 -52.25 11.46
C ALA A 118 51.33 -53.00 12.77
N PRO A 119 50.83 -54.23 12.98
CA PRO A 119 50.99 -54.93 14.24
C PRO A 119 52.42 -55.46 14.37
N ILE A 120 53.02 -55.18 15.53
CA ILE A 120 54.28 -55.76 15.98
C ILE A 120 54.05 -57.27 16.09
N HIS A 121 54.70 -58.05 15.23
CA HIS A 121 54.83 -59.49 15.42
C HIS A 121 56.20 -59.76 16.01
N SER A 122 56.19 -60.64 17.01
CA SER A 122 57.31 -61.09 17.85
C SER A 122 58.51 -61.64 17.09
#